data_AF-A0A8T4HYX0-F1
#
_entry.id   AF-A0A8T4HYX0-F1
#
_cell.length_a   1.000
_cell.length_b   1.000
_cell.length_c   1.000
_cell.angle_alpha   90.00
_cell.angle_beta   90.00
_cell.angle_gamma   90.00
#
_symmetry.space_group_name_H-M   'P 1'
#
loop_
_entity.id
_entity.type
_entity.pdbx_description
1 polymer ?
#
loop_
_entity_poly.entity_id
_entity_poly.type
_entity_poly.pdbx_seq_one_letter_code
_entity_poly.pdbx_strand_id
1 'polypeptide(L)'
;TVPLAGYDGVTKDVRALPASRWRASAFRALNGGDMDSFRELVLHEDDYEVYEDLDPDMDAIGRFAEAAARAGGEDLGKSGG
;
A
#
# COMPACT_ATOMS: atom_id res chain seq x y z
N THR A 1 -8.60 -7.25 4.22
CA THR A 1 -7.71 -7.25 3.06
C THR A 1 -7.89 -5.96 2.30
N VAL A 2 -6.88 -5.54 1.56
CA VAL A 2 -6.86 -4.29 0.80
C VAL A 2 -6.62 -4.66 -0.66
N PRO A 3 -7.40 -4.13 -1.62
CA PRO A 3 -7.17 -4.39 -3.03
C PRO A 3 -5.86 -3.74 -3.49
N LEU A 4 -5.01 -4.51 -4.15
CA LEU A 4 -3.81 -4.06 -4.83
C LEU A 4 -3.96 -4.31 -6.32
N ALA A 5 -3.93 -3.25 -7.12
CA ALA A 5 -3.96 -3.34 -8.57
C ALA A 5 -2.52 -3.43 -9.10
N GLY A 6 -2.24 -4.43 -9.95
CA GLY A 6 -0.98 -4.54 -10.67
C GLY A 6 -0.98 -3.74 -11.97
N TYR A 7 0.19 -3.62 -12.59
CA TYR A 7 0.39 -2.88 -13.83
C TYR A 7 -0.46 -3.41 -15.00
N ASP A 8 -0.68 -4.74 -15.05
CA ASP A 8 -1.49 -5.40 -16.09
C ASP A 8 -3.01 -5.16 -15.94
N GLY A 9 -3.44 -4.42 -14.89
CA GLY A 9 -4.85 -4.17 -14.59
C GLY A 9 -5.50 -5.29 -13.77
N VAL A 10 -4.75 -6.34 -13.42
CA VAL A 10 -5.19 -7.39 -12.49
C VAL A 10 -5.20 -6.84 -11.07
N THR A 11 -6.28 -7.03 -10.33
CA THR A 11 -6.37 -6.64 -8.91
C THR A 11 -6.43 -7.87 -8.03
N LYS A 12 -5.61 -7.93 -6.97
CA LYS A 12 -5.66 -8.99 -5.95
C LYS A 12 -5.84 -8.38 -4.57
N ASP A 13 -6.59 -9.08 -3.72
CA ASP A 13 -6.76 -8.72 -2.32
C ASP A 13 -5.54 -9.17 -1.51
N VAL A 14 -4.81 -8.21 -0.93
CA VAL A 14 -3.65 -8.50 -0.09
C VAL A 14 -3.92 -8.20 1.38
N ARG A 15 -3.22 -8.87 2.29
CA ARG A 15 -3.23 -8.50 3.71
C ARG A 15 -2.23 -7.38 3.96
N ALA A 16 -2.77 -6.22 4.33
CA ALA A 16 -2.01 -5.05 4.69
C ALA A 16 -2.42 -4.51 6.06
N LEU A 17 -1.48 -3.89 6.76
CA LEU A 17 -1.77 -3.10 7.95
C LEU A 17 -2.58 -1.86 7.56
N PRO A 18 -3.58 -1.47 8.38
CA PRO A 18 -4.29 -0.21 8.17
C PRO A 18 -3.33 0.97 8.35
N ALA A 19 -3.60 2.09 7.69
CA ALA A 19 -2.72 3.27 7.70
C ALA A 19 -2.40 3.78 9.11
N SER A 20 -3.35 3.68 10.05
CA SER A 20 -3.18 4.08 11.44
C SER A 20 -2.17 3.22 12.22
N ARG A 21 -1.78 2.06 11.70
CA ARG A 21 -0.73 1.19 12.27
C ARG A 21 0.62 1.30 11.57
N TRP A 22 0.74 2.14 10.54
CA TRP A 22 2.00 2.31 9.85
C TRP A 22 3.01 3.01 10.75
N ARG A 23 4.23 2.45 10.79
CA ARG A 23 5.33 3.04 11.53
C ARG A 23 5.86 4.26 10.77
N ALA A 24 6.52 5.18 11.47
CA ALA A 24 7.18 6.32 10.85
C ALA A 24 8.17 5.93 9.72
N SER A 25 8.76 4.73 9.80
CA SER A 25 9.59 4.17 8.73
C SER A 25 8.81 3.90 7.44
N ALA A 26 7.58 3.38 7.54
CA ALA A 26 6.72 3.14 6.39
C ALA A 26 6.30 4.46 5.74
N PHE A 27 5.93 5.46 6.54
CA PHE A 27 5.65 6.81 6.02
C PHE A 27 6.90 7.44 5.37
N ARG A 28 8.08 7.25 5.95
CA ARG A 28 9.32 7.77 5.36
C ARG A 28 9.66 7.08 4.04
N ALA A 29 9.47 5.77 3.94
CA ALA A 29 9.65 5.00 2.71
C ALA A 29 8.68 5.49 1.62
N LEU A 30 7.39 5.61 1.95
CA LEU A 30 6.36 6.15 1.04
C LEU A 30 6.71 7.56 0.55
N ASN A 31 7.07 8.48 1.45
CA ASN A 31 7.45 9.84 1.07
C ASN A 31 8.79 9.91 0.32
N GLY A 32 9.67 8.94 0.52
CA GLY A 32 10.96 8.83 -0.15
C GLY A 32 10.89 8.19 -1.54
N GLY A 33 9.72 7.70 -1.96
CA GLY A 33 9.57 6.94 -3.20
C GLY A 33 10.06 5.50 -3.11
N ASP A 34 10.37 5.01 -1.91
CA ASP A 34 10.90 3.66 -1.68
C ASP A 34 9.74 2.68 -1.46
N MET A 35 9.17 2.20 -2.57
CA MET A 35 7.97 1.36 -2.55
C MET A 35 8.26 -0.05 -2.02
N ASP A 36 9.45 -0.58 -2.31
CA ASP A 36 9.90 -1.89 -1.84
C ASP A 36 9.92 -1.94 -0.30
N SER A 37 10.66 -1.02 0.34
CA SER A 37 10.70 -0.94 1.80
C SER A 37 9.33 -0.61 2.39
N PHE A 38 8.52 0.22 1.73
CA PHE A 38 7.18 0.50 2.20
C PHE A 38 6.33 -0.77 2.27
N ARG A 39 6.40 -1.61 1.23
CA ARG A 39 5.63 -2.84 1.10
C ARG A 39 6.06 -3.89 2.10
N GLU A 40 7.35 -4.08 2.30
CA GLU A 40 7.88 -4.97 3.35
C GLU A 40 7.39 -4.57 4.75
N LEU A 41 7.16 -3.27 4.99
CA LEU A 41 6.74 -2.74 6.29
C LEU A 41 5.22 -2.77 6.51
N VAL A 42 4.41 -2.78 5.45
CA VAL A 42 2.94 -2.69 5.55
C VAL A 42 2.19 -3.94 5.09
N LEU A 43 2.76 -4.73 4.19
CA LEU A 43 2.18 -6.00 3.75
C LEU A 43 2.56 -7.13 4.72
N HIS A 44 1.73 -8.15 4.72
CA HIS A 44 2.07 -9.43 5.30
C HIS A 44 3.12 -10.14 4.43
N GLU A 45 4.04 -10.90 5.04
CA GLU A 45 5.15 -11.59 4.35
C GLU A 45 4.69 -12.46 3.17
N ASP A 46 3.63 -13.23 3.37
CA ASP A 46 3.01 -14.13 2.37
C ASP A 46 2.30 -13.38 1.22
N ASP A 47 2.03 -12.08 1.38
CA ASP A 47 1.46 -11.23 0.33
C ASP A 47 2.53 -10.38 -0.38
N TYR A 48 3.80 -10.48 0.04
CA TYR A 48 4.90 -9.76 -0.61
C TYR A 48 5.15 -10.27 -2.02
N GLU A 49 5.13 -11.59 -2.21
CA GLU A 49 5.26 -12.22 -3.54
C GLU A 49 4.14 -11.78 -4.49
N VAL A 50 2.94 -11.52 -3.94
CA VAL A 50 1.81 -10.99 -4.73
C VAL A 50 2.07 -9.56 -5.19
N TYR A 51 2.72 -8.74 -4.36
CA TYR A 51 3.14 -7.39 -4.76
C TYR A 51 4.20 -7.44 -5.87
N GLU A 52 5.20 -8.31 -5.74
CA GLU A 52 6.25 -8.49 -6.77
C GLU A 52 5.67 -9.00 -8.10
N ASP A 53 4.71 -9.92 -8.06
CA ASP A 53 4.02 -10.43 -9.25
C ASP A 53 3.14 -9.36 -9.94
N LEU A 54 2.48 -8.52 -9.15
CA LEU A 54 1.59 -7.48 -9.66
C LEU A 54 2.32 -6.26 -10.20
N ASP A 55 3.51 -5.95 -9.68
CA ASP A 55 4.32 -4.79 -10.02
C ASP A 55 3.48 -3.50 -10.15
N PRO A 56 2.80 -3.06 -9.07
CA PRO A 56 1.85 -1.95 -9.13
C PRO A 56 2.55 -0.62 -9.42
N ASP A 57 1.96 0.20 -10.31
CA ASP A 57 2.46 1.56 -10.56
C ASP A 57 2.07 2.54 -9.43
N MET A 58 2.66 3.75 -9.46
CA MET A 58 2.46 4.75 -8.40
C MET A 58 1.00 5.16 -8.17
N ASP A 59 0.14 5.18 -9.20
CA ASP A 59 -1.31 5.43 -9.04
C ASP A 59 -1.99 4.25 -8.31
N ALA A 60 -1.66 3.01 -8.68
CA ALA A 60 -2.16 1.83 -7.99
C ALA A 60 -1.70 1.78 -6.52
N ILE A 61 -0.46 2.21 -6.24
CA ILE A 61 0.04 2.33 -4.86
C ILE A 61 -0.73 3.42 -4.09
N GLY A 62 -1.00 4.57 -4.71
CA GLY A 62 -1.84 5.61 -4.11
C GLY A 62 -3.22 5.09 -3.72
N ARG A 63 -3.89 4.39 -4.64
CA ARG A 63 -5.20 3.77 -4.40
C ARG A 63 -5.16 2.72 -3.30
N PHE A 64 -4.11 1.90 -3.26
CA PHE A 64 -3.89 0.93 -2.19
C PHE A 64 -3.76 1.64 -0.83
N ALA A 65 -2.98 2.71 -0.76
CA ALA A 65 -2.80 3.47 0.48
C ALA A 65 -4.13 4.05 0.97
N GLU A 66 -4.92 4.65 0.08
CA GLU A 66 -6.26 5.14 0.39
C GLU A 66 -7.18 4.02 0.90
N ALA A 67 -7.16 2.85 0.25
CA ALA A 67 -7.95 1.70 0.66
C ALA A 67 -7.52 1.14 2.02
N ALA A 68 -6.22 1.12 2.31
CA ALA A 68 -5.67 0.73 3.61
C ALA A 68 -6.05 1.71 4.73
N ALA A 69 -6.17 3.00 4.43
CA ALA A 69 -6.71 4.01 5.34
C ALA A 69 -8.18 3.74 5.67
N ARG A 70 -9.01 3.58 4.62
CA ARG A 70 -10.45 3.31 4.77
C ARG A 70 -10.71 2.03 5.56
N ALA A 71 -9.89 1.00 5.36
CA ALA A 71 -9.96 -0.24 6.13
C ALA A 71 -9.66 -0.03 7.63
N GLY A 72 -8.89 0.99 7.98
CA GLY A 72 -8.61 1.42 9.35
C GLY A 72 -9.65 2.37 9.96
N GLY A 73 -10.65 2.80 9.19
CA GLY A 73 -11.64 3.79 9.63
C GLY A 73 -11.16 5.24 9.56
N GLU A 74 -10.03 5.51 8.91
CA GLU A 74 -9.46 6.85 8.73
C GLU A 74 -9.46 7.23 7.24
N ASP A 75 -9.78 8.49 6.94
CA ASP A 75 -9.51 9.05 5.62
C ASP A 75 -8.02 9.41 5.62
N LEU A 76 -7.19 8.77 4.78
CA LEU A 76 -5.79 9.18 4.60
C LEU A 76 -5.85 10.57 4.01
N GLY A 77 -5.83 11.57 4.91
CA GLY A 77 -6.26 12.92 4.64
C GLY A 77 -5.69 13.39 3.32
N LYS A 78 -6.60 13.67 2.39
CA LYS A 78 -6.40 14.32 1.10
C LYS A 78 -5.28 15.37 1.20
N SER A 79 -4.03 14.95 1.02
CA SER A 79 -2.86 15.82 1.02
C SER A 79 -2.38 15.93 -0.41
N GLY A 80 -3.31 16.29 -1.30
CA GLY A 80 -3.00 16.88 -2.58
C GLY A 80 -3.15 18.39 -2.42
N GLY A 81 -2.03 19.05 -2.15
CA GLY A 81 -1.86 20.47 -2.45
C GLY A 81 -1.59 20.65 -3.94
#